data_AF-A0A0S8I0C3-F1
#
_entry.id   AF-A0A0S8I0C3-F1
#
_cell.length_a   1.000
_cell.length_b   1.000
_cell.length_c   1.000
_cell.angle_alpha   90.00
_cell.angle_beta   90.00
_cell.angle_gamma   90.00
#
_symmetry.space_group_name_H-M   'P 1'
#
loop_
_entity.id
_entity.type
_entity.pdbx_description
1 polymer ?
#
loop_
_entity_poly.entity_id
_entity_poly.type
_entity_poly.pdbx_seq_one_letter_code
_entity_poly.pdbx_strand_id
1 'polypeptide(L)'
;MKSRNGNKGKFYLNEWGILGTGLYTGVVILDTSQFEELADYGGILYELKKIGIRDGEAYQIDNCGDLLMCRDAYKRCKHIIKKFGVKVVCD
;
A
#
# COMPACT_ATOMS: atom_id res chain seq x y z
N MET A 1 18.06 -12.61 -27.39
CA MET A 1 16.86 -11.77 -27.17
C MET A 1 16.73 -11.47 -25.68
N LYS A 2 16.60 -10.19 -25.30
CA LYS A 2 16.60 -9.74 -23.89
C LYS A 2 15.36 -10.26 -23.16
N SER A 3 15.57 -11.11 -22.14
CA SER A 3 14.53 -11.47 -21.17
C SER A 3 14.30 -10.29 -20.23
N ARG A 4 13.05 -9.85 -20.10
CA ARG A 4 12.63 -8.75 -19.24
C ARG A 4 12.76 -9.18 -17.78
N ASN A 5 13.74 -8.64 -17.07
CA ASN A 5 13.93 -8.87 -15.65
C ASN A 5 12.92 -8.02 -14.85
N GLY A 6 11.67 -8.50 -14.80
CA GLY A 6 10.65 -7.96 -13.90
C GLY A 6 10.96 -8.44 -12.49
N ASN A 7 11.41 -7.53 -11.63
CA ASN A 7 11.68 -7.80 -10.23
C ASN A 7 10.34 -8.12 -9.54
N LYS A 8 9.95 -9.40 -9.51
CA LYS A 8 8.76 -9.87 -8.81
C LYS A 8 9.09 -9.89 -7.32
N GLY A 9 8.86 -8.77 -6.64
CA GLY A 9 8.87 -8.74 -5.18
C GLY A 9 7.91 -9.82 -4.66
N LYS A 10 8.47 -10.86 -4.04
CA LYS A 10 7.68 -11.86 -3.32
C LYS A 10 7.34 -11.26 -1.95
N PHE A 11 6.06 -11.05 -1.70
CA PHE A 11 5.55 -10.76 -0.36
C PHE A 11 5.63 -12.04 0.47
N TYR A 12 6.40 -12.02 1.54
CA TYR A 12 6.47 -13.12 2.49
C TYR A 12 5.57 -12.79 3.69
N LEU A 13 4.39 -13.40 3.71
CA LEU A 13 3.55 -13.46 4.91
C LEU A 13 3.99 -14.69 5.71
N ASN A 14 4.36 -14.51 6.97
CA ASN A 14 4.49 -15.61 7.92
C ASN A 14 3.25 -15.68 8.83
N GLU A 15 3.09 -16.82 9.50
CA GLU A 15 1.90 -17.19 10.29
C GLU A 15 1.64 -16.29 11.53
N TRP A 16 2.48 -15.28 11.76
CA TRP A 16 2.40 -14.37 12.91
C TRP A 16 2.38 -12.87 12.56
N GLY A 17 2.27 -12.52 11.28
CA GLY A 17 2.15 -11.11 10.88
C GLY A 17 3.42 -10.31 11.16
N ILE A 18 4.33 -10.31 10.19
CA ILE A 18 5.44 -9.36 10.00
C ILE A 18 6.47 -9.33 11.15
N LEU A 19 7.56 -10.08 10.97
CA LEU A 19 8.79 -9.91 11.75
C LEU A 19 9.99 -9.88 10.81
N GLY A 20 10.72 -8.78 10.83
CA GLY A 20 12.08 -8.72 10.30
C GLY A 20 12.37 -7.47 9.49
N THR A 21 13.31 -6.68 10.00
CA THR A 21 13.82 -5.37 9.53
C THR A 21 14.54 -5.40 8.17
N GLY A 22 14.06 -6.19 7.21
CA GLY A 22 14.60 -6.31 5.85
C GLY A 22 13.58 -6.08 4.72
N LEU A 23 12.30 -5.85 5.04
CA LEU A 23 11.17 -5.88 4.09
C LEU A 23 10.72 -4.53 3.51
N TYR A 24 11.23 -3.40 4.01
CA TYR A 24 10.66 -2.07 3.68
C TYR A 24 11.20 -1.38 2.44
N THR A 25 12.23 -1.89 1.76
CA THR A 25 12.82 -1.17 0.61
C THR A 25 11.85 -0.99 -0.57
N GLY A 26 10.76 -1.77 -0.61
CA GLY A 26 9.74 -1.74 -1.65
C GLY A 26 8.32 -1.43 -1.19
N VAL A 27 8.10 -1.08 0.09
CA VAL A 27 6.76 -0.84 0.65
C VAL A 27 6.70 0.54 1.30
N VAL A 28 5.63 1.26 1.04
CA VAL A 28 5.29 2.55 1.65
C VAL A 28 4.16 2.30 2.65
N ILE A 29 4.34 2.75 3.89
CA ILE A 29 3.33 2.65 4.95
C ILE A 29 2.55 3.96 5.01
N LEU A 30 1.23 3.86 4.92
CA LEU A 30 0.33 5.00 4.98
C LEU A 30 -0.52 4.94 6.24
N ASP A 31 -0.47 6.00 7.03
CA ASP A 31 -1.26 6.21 8.23
C ASP A 31 -2.67 6.68 7.84
N THR A 32 -3.63 5.83 8.16
CA THR A 32 -5.06 5.98 7.88
C THR A 32 -5.85 6.33 9.14
N SER A 33 -5.19 6.52 10.29
CA SER A 33 -5.83 6.82 11.59
C SER A 33 -6.65 8.11 11.59
N GLN A 34 -6.42 8.99 10.61
CA GLN A 34 -7.16 10.23 10.42
C GLN A 34 -8.55 10.03 9.81
N PHE A 35 -8.85 8.83 9.31
CA PHE A 35 -10.19 8.51 8.85
C PHE A 35 -11.07 8.19 10.05
N GLU A 36 -11.85 9.17 10.48
CA GLU A 36 -12.86 9.00 11.53
C GLU A 36 -14.07 8.20 11.03
N GLU A 37 -14.34 8.25 9.71
CA GLU A 37 -15.45 7.56 9.08
C GLU A 37 -15.01 6.44 8.12
N LEU A 38 -15.68 5.29 8.21
CA LEU A 38 -15.51 4.19 7.25
C LEU A 38 -15.82 4.61 5.80
N ALA A 39 -16.59 5.68 5.60
CA ALA A 39 -16.89 6.24 4.30
C ALA A 39 -15.64 6.87 3.64
N ASP A 40 -14.81 7.58 4.40
CA ASP A 40 -13.57 8.16 3.90
C ASP A 40 -12.58 7.05 3.54
N TYR A 41 -12.50 6.02 4.39
CA TYR A 41 -11.73 4.82 4.13
C TYR A 41 -12.20 4.09 2.86
N GLY A 42 -13.51 3.90 2.70
CA GLY A 42 -14.08 3.32 1.47
C GLY A 42 -13.82 4.18 0.23
N GLY A 43 -13.83 5.49 0.38
CA GLY A 43 -13.59 6.46 -0.69
C GLY A 43 -12.19 6.36 -1.29
N ILE A 44 -11.15 6.28 -0.44
CA ILE A 44 -9.78 6.10 -0.92
C ILE A 44 -9.61 4.76 -1.64
N LEU A 45 -10.13 3.66 -1.10
CA LEU A 45 -10.03 2.34 -1.73
C LEU A 45 -10.77 2.30 -3.08
N TYR A 46 -11.89 3.00 -3.19
CA TYR A 46 -12.65 3.13 -4.43
C TYR A 46 -11.85 3.88 -5.52
N GLU A 47 -11.20 4.99 -5.18
CA GLU A 47 -10.35 5.74 -6.12
C GLU A 47 -9.12 4.93 -6.55
N LEU A 48 -8.47 4.21 -5.62
CA LEU A 48 -7.41 3.26 -5.96
C LEU A 48 -7.91 2.18 -6.94
N LYS A 49 -9.13 1.68 -6.71
CA LYS A 49 -9.75 0.68 -7.57
C LYS A 49 -9.95 1.19 -9.00
N LYS A 50 -10.33 2.45 -9.20
CA LYS A 50 -10.52 3.03 -10.55
C LYS A 50 -9.26 2.99 -11.39
N ILE A 51 -8.09 3.17 -10.78
CA ILE A 51 -6.79 3.20 -11.49
C ILE A 51 -6.08 1.84 -11.52
N GLY A 52 -6.79 0.76 -11.16
CA GLY A 52 -6.26 -0.59 -11.20
C GLY A 52 -5.31 -0.95 -10.06
N ILE A 53 -5.33 -0.21 -8.95
CA ILE A 53 -4.64 -0.60 -7.72
C ILE A 53 -5.62 -1.46 -6.91
N ARG A 54 -5.20 -2.67 -6.54
CA ARG A 54 -6.05 -3.72 -5.95
C ARG A 54 -5.46 -4.21 -4.63
N ASP A 55 -6.35 -4.46 -3.67
CA ASP A 55 -6.02 -5.13 -2.42
C ASP A 55 -5.47 -6.54 -2.68
N GLY A 56 -4.52 -6.98 -1.87
CA GLY A 56 -3.81 -8.26 -2.01
C GLY A 56 -2.77 -8.31 -3.14
N GLU A 57 -2.77 -7.35 -4.08
CA GLU A 57 -1.80 -7.29 -5.18
C GLU A 57 -0.83 -6.10 -5.06
N ALA A 58 -1.38 -4.91 -4.84
CA ALA A 58 -0.65 -3.65 -4.87
C ALA A 58 -0.62 -2.94 -3.51
N TYR A 59 -1.54 -3.30 -2.62
CA TYR A 59 -1.53 -2.92 -1.22
C TYR A 59 -2.20 -4.00 -0.37
N GLN A 60 -1.99 -3.92 0.94
CA GLN A 60 -2.71 -4.67 1.97
C GLN A 60 -3.06 -3.72 3.11
N ILE A 61 -4.10 -4.07 3.86
CA ILE A 61 -4.48 -3.38 5.09
C ILE A 61 -3.97 -4.23 6.24
N ASP A 62 -3.20 -3.64 7.14
CA ASP A 62 -2.74 -4.35 8.33
C ASP A 62 -3.81 -4.37 9.43
N ASN A 63 -3.55 -5.12 10.49
CA ASN A 63 -4.51 -5.26 11.59
C ASN A 63 -4.68 -3.97 12.43
N CYS A 64 -3.78 -3.00 12.25
CA CYS A 64 -3.85 -1.68 12.89
C CYS A 64 -4.61 -0.67 12.04
N GLY A 65 -4.98 -1.04 10.81
CA GLY A 65 -5.69 -0.20 9.84
C GLY A 65 -4.76 0.51 8.85
N ASP A 66 -3.44 0.37 8.97
CA ASP A 66 -2.48 1.02 8.09
C ASP A 66 -2.52 0.42 6.68
N LEU A 67 -2.32 1.27 5.66
CA LEU A 67 -2.22 0.82 4.28
C LEU A 67 -0.76 0.53 3.93
N LEU A 68 -0.44 -0.74 3.73
CA LEU A 68 0.86 -1.21 3.29
C LEU A 68 0.86 -1.30 1.76
N MET A 69 1.55 -0.39 1.07
CA MET A 69 1.47 -0.27 -0.38
C MET A 69 2.81 -0.50 -1.07
N CYS A 70 2.83 -1.22 -2.19
CA CYS A 70 4.01 -1.33 -3.04
C CYS A 70 4.48 0.06 -3.49
N ARG A 71 5.78 0.35 -3.41
CA ARG A 71 6.33 1.68 -3.74
C ARG A 71 5.99 2.15 -5.16
N ASP A 72 5.93 1.25 -6.13
CA ASP A 72 5.52 1.58 -7.50
C ASP A 72 4.01 1.87 -7.62
N ALA A 73 3.18 1.19 -6.83
CA ALA A 73 1.76 1.49 -6.74
C ALA A 73 1.57 2.87 -6.07
N TYR A 74 2.28 3.13 -4.97
CA TYR A 74 2.27 4.42 -4.30
C TYR A 74 2.66 5.57 -5.24
N LYS A 75 3.73 5.43 -6.04
CA LYS A 75 4.11 6.45 -7.03
C LYS A 75 3.00 6.77 -8.03
N ARG A 76 2.23 5.76 -8.44
CA ARG A 76 1.11 5.93 -9.39
C ARG A 76 -0.07 6.66 -8.74
N CYS A 77 -0.32 6.48 -7.45
CA CYS A 77 -1.51 7.02 -6.76
C CYS A 77 -1.24 8.06 -5.68
N LYS A 78 0.01 8.51 -5.48
CA LYS A 78 0.37 9.48 -4.43
C LYS A 78 -0.49 10.75 -4.44
N HIS A 79 -0.98 11.15 -5.61
CA HIS A 79 -1.86 12.32 -5.75
C HIS A 79 -3.27 12.05 -5.18
N ILE A 80 -3.80 10.83 -5.32
CA ILE A 80 -5.03 10.38 -4.66
C ILE A 80 -4.80 10.34 -3.16
N ILE A 81 -3.74 9.66 -2.69
CA ILE A 81 -3.40 9.57 -1.27
C ILE A 81 -3.35 10.97 -0.62
N LYS A 82 -2.66 11.92 -1.25
CA LYS A 82 -2.57 13.31 -0.78
C LYS A 82 -3.92 14.03 -0.72
N LYS A 83 -4.85 13.74 -1.64
CA LYS A 83 -6.19 14.33 -1.66
C LYS A 83 -7.02 13.90 -0.44
N PHE A 84 -6.80 12.69 0.05
CA PHE A 84 -7.47 12.14 1.23
C PHE A 84 -6.76 12.48 2.55
N GLY A 85 -5.71 13.31 2.53
CA GLY A 85 -5.01 13.74 3.76
C GLY A 85 -4.15 12.67 4.44
N VAL A 86 -4.06 11.48 3.85
CA VAL A 86 -3.31 10.34 4.38
C VAL A 86 -1.81 10.66 4.42
N LYS A 87 -1.19 10.34 5.56
CA LYS A 87 0.23 10.62 5.81
C LYS A 87 1.08 9.40 5.49
N VAL A 88 2.29 9.64 4.99
CA VAL A 88 3.29 8.60 4.83
C VAL A 88 4.08 8.50 6.12
N VAL A 89 4.13 7.31 6.70
CA VAL A 89 4.86 7.04 7.96
C VAL A 89 6.31 6.64 7.66
N CYS A 90 6.50 5.85 6.60
CA CYS A 90 7.78 5.31 6.16
C CYS A 90 7.73 5.10 4.64
N ASP A 91 8.74 5.56 3.90
CA ASP A 91 8.77 5.56 2.43
C ASP A 91 9.92 4.78 1.79
#